data_AF-A0A956B2K5-F1
#
_entry.id   AF-A0A956B2K5-F1
#
_cell.length_a   1.000
_cell.length_b   1.000
_cell.length_c   1.000
_cell.angle_alpha   90.00
_cell.angle_beta   90.00
_cell.angle_gamma   90.00
#
_symmetry.space_group_name_H-M   'P 1'
#
loop_
_entity.id
_entity.type
_entity.pdbx_description
1 polymer ?
#
loop_
_entity_poly.entity_id
_entity_poly.type
_entity_poly.pdbx_seq_one_letter_code
_entity_poly.pdbx_strand_id
1 'polypeptide(L)'
;EAAPVAPPPELAPAPAPAPAPAPPNEDQQGPVRDMIFGGQTPSWWENRLDHLFRAGQSEQPPLYVATRSRIERMGFAVEGGPGPHALRASPDLIRSIQARRRR
;
A
#
# COMPACT_ATOMS: atom_id res chain seq x y z
N GLU A 1 -55.43 -13.13 42.58
CA GLU A 1 -55.27 -11.78 42.01
C GLU A 1 -54.27 -11.89 40.86
N ALA A 2 -54.73 -11.76 39.61
CA ALA A 2 -53.88 -11.86 38.43
C ALA A 2 -53.41 -10.45 38.08
N ALA A 3 -52.12 -10.16 38.33
CA ALA A 3 -51.50 -8.89 37.95
C ALA A 3 -51.07 -8.94 36.46
N PRO A 4 -51.27 -7.85 35.70
CA PRO A 4 -51.16 -7.84 34.25
C PRO A 4 -49.71 -7.92 33.73
N VAL A 5 -49.50 -8.72 32.68
CA VAL A 5 -48.23 -8.83 31.95
C VAL A 5 -48.03 -7.60 31.07
N ALA A 6 -46.94 -6.86 31.27
CA ALA A 6 -46.55 -5.71 30.46
C ALA A 6 -46.05 -6.14 29.06
N PRO A 7 -46.34 -5.38 27.98
CA PRO A 7 -45.84 -5.67 26.64
C PRO A 7 -44.32 -5.42 26.55
N PRO A 8 -43.60 -6.16 25.67
CA PRO A 8 -42.16 -6.00 25.49
C PRO A 8 -41.80 -4.68 24.77
N PRO A 9 -40.59 -4.14 24.98
CA PRO A 9 -40.14 -2.92 24.32
C PRO A 9 -39.90 -3.12 22.82
N GLU A 10 -40.38 -2.17 22.02
CA GLU A 10 -40.22 -2.08 20.56
C GLU A 10 -38.76 -1.75 20.22
N LEU A 11 -38.11 -2.59 19.40
CA LEU A 11 -36.72 -2.42 19.00
C LEU A 11 -36.61 -1.32 17.93
N ALA A 12 -35.86 -0.27 18.23
CA ALA A 12 -35.57 0.83 17.31
C ALA A 12 -34.84 0.35 16.03
N PRO A 13 -35.08 1.00 14.87
CA PRO A 13 -34.41 0.64 13.62
C PRO A 13 -32.89 0.87 13.70
N ALA A 14 -32.13 -0.15 13.28
CA ALA A 14 -30.68 -0.11 13.26
C ALA A 14 -30.14 0.99 12.32
N PRO A 15 -29.06 1.71 12.71
CA PRO A 15 -28.45 2.72 11.85
C PRO A 15 -27.89 2.09 10.56
N ALA A 16 -28.13 2.74 9.43
CA ALA A 16 -27.62 2.32 8.13
C ALA A 16 -26.08 2.24 8.13
N PRO A 17 -25.49 1.21 7.47
CA PRO A 17 -24.04 1.05 7.44
C PRO A 17 -23.37 2.22 6.71
N ALA A 18 -22.33 2.77 7.33
CA ALA A 18 -21.46 3.78 6.73
C ALA A 18 -20.84 3.27 5.41
N PRO A 19 -20.61 4.14 4.41
CA PRO A 19 -19.89 3.75 3.20
C PRO A 19 -18.52 3.19 3.57
N ALA A 20 -18.23 1.98 3.09
CA ALA A 20 -16.93 1.34 3.29
C ALA A 20 -15.80 2.23 2.72
N PRO A 21 -14.65 2.32 3.39
CA PRO A 21 -13.48 3.00 2.84
C PRO A 21 -13.14 2.36 1.49
N ALA A 22 -12.96 3.20 0.46
CA ALA A 22 -12.56 2.74 -0.85
C ALA A 22 -11.30 1.87 -0.74
N PRO A 23 -11.23 0.71 -1.42
CA PRO A 23 -10.03 -0.10 -1.43
C PRO A 23 -8.87 0.75 -1.98
N PRO A 24 -7.65 0.61 -1.42
CA PRO A 24 -6.51 1.42 -1.83
C PRO A 24 -6.13 1.08 -3.27
N ASN A 25 -6.64 1.84 -4.24
CA ASN A 25 -6.24 1.90 -5.66
C ASN A 25 -5.40 0.70 -6.16
N GLU A 26 -5.99 -0.51 -6.18
CA GLU A 26 -5.30 -1.75 -6.58
C GLU A 26 -5.03 -1.81 -8.09
N ASP A 27 -5.62 -0.91 -8.88
CA ASP A 27 -5.74 -1.05 -10.34
C ASP A 27 -4.52 -0.59 -11.15
N GLN A 28 -3.53 0.11 -10.56
CA GLN A 28 -2.37 0.59 -11.34
C GLN A 28 -1.08 -0.21 -11.13
N GLN A 29 -1.04 -1.17 -10.21
CA GLN A 29 0.21 -1.82 -9.82
C GLN A 29 0.25 -3.34 -9.97
N GLY A 30 -0.90 -4.00 -10.21
CA GLY A 30 -1.02 -5.46 -10.30
C GLY A 30 0.12 -6.15 -11.08
N PRO A 31 0.35 -5.84 -12.36
CA PRO A 31 1.41 -6.50 -13.15
C PRO A 31 2.83 -6.03 -12.84
N VAL A 32 3.02 -4.92 -12.13
CA VAL A 32 4.35 -4.37 -11.82
C VAL A 32 4.88 -4.96 -10.52
N ARG A 33 4.00 -5.27 -9.55
CA ARG A 33 4.37 -5.86 -8.25
C ARG A 33 5.03 -7.24 -8.35
N ASP A 34 4.70 -8.02 -9.37
CA ASP A 34 5.30 -9.34 -9.60
C ASP A 34 6.54 -9.30 -10.51
N MET A 35 6.85 -8.15 -11.12
CA MET A 35 8.02 -8.02 -11.99
C MET A 35 9.31 -7.85 -11.16
N ILE A 36 10.38 -8.50 -11.62
CA ILE A 36 11.69 -8.44 -10.97
C ILE A 36 12.45 -7.21 -11.48
N PHE A 37 12.79 -6.29 -10.57
CA PHE A 37 13.60 -5.10 -10.82
C PHE A 37 14.88 -5.14 -10.00
N GLY A 38 16.03 -5.13 -10.68
CA GLY A 38 17.33 -5.23 -10.00
C GLY A 38 17.53 -6.55 -9.24
N GLY A 39 16.85 -7.62 -9.68
CA GLY A 39 16.89 -8.94 -9.05
C GLY A 39 15.86 -9.15 -7.93
N GLN A 40 15.01 -8.16 -7.61
CA GLN A 40 14.01 -8.25 -6.54
C GLN A 40 12.66 -7.66 -6.95
N THR A 41 11.58 -8.06 -6.27
CA THR A 41 10.23 -7.49 -6.50
C THR A 41 10.06 -6.13 -5.80
N PRO A 42 9.14 -5.27 -6.26
CA PRO A 42 8.80 -4.03 -5.57
C PRO A 42 8.49 -4.23 -4.09
N SER A 43 7.72 -5.27 -3.71
CA SER A 43 7.41 -5.55 -2.31
C SER A 43 8.62 -5.94 -1.46
N TRP A 44 9.65 -6.53 -2.06
CA TRP A 44 10.92 -6.74 -1.37
C TRP A 44 11.63 -5.41 -1.07
N TRP A 45 11.62 -4.49 -2.04
CA TRP A 45 12.22 -3.16 -1.87
C TRP A 45 11.47 -2.30 -0.84
N GLU A 46 10.14 -2.35 -0.83
CA GLU A 46 9.26 -1.76 0.22
C GLU A 46 9.69 -2.25 1.61
N ASN A 47 9.70 -3.58 1.80
CA ASN A 47 10.12 -4.20 3.06
C ASN A 47 11.55 -3.84 3.46
N ARG A 48 12.46 -3.73 2.48
CA ARG A 48 13.85 -3.35 2.74
C ARG A 48 13.96 -1.90 3.22
N LEU A 49 13.24 -0.97 2.60
CA LEU A 49 13.18 0.42 3.03
C LEU A 49 12.57 0.56 4.42
N ASP A 50 11.46 -0.14 4.69
CA ASP A 50 10.84 -0.17 6.02
C ASP A 50 11.77 -0.74 7.08
N HIS A 51 12.49 -1.82 6.78
CA HIS A 51 13.48 -2.38 7.68
C HIS A 51 14.60 -1.38 8.00
N LEU A 52 15.14 -0.71 6.98
CA LEU A 52 16.19 0.30 7.16
C LEU A 52 15.67 1.50 7.96
N PHE A 53 14.45 1.95 7.70
CA PHE A 53 13.82 3.03 8.44
C PHE A 53 13.62 2.66 9.91
N ARG A 54 13.05 1.47 10.20
CA ARG A 54 12.85 0.97 11.58
C ARG A 54 14.15 0.71 12.32
N ALA A 55 15.21 0.34 11.61
CA ALA A 55 16.54 0.13 12.19
C ALA A 55 17.26 1.44 12.57
N GLY A 56 16.60 2.60 12.46
CA GLY A 56 17.21 3.91 12.69
C GLY A 56 18.26 4.28 11.64
N GLN A 57 18.36 3.51 10.54
CA GLN A 57 19.23 3.83 9.41
C GLN A 57 18.65 4.95 8.53
N SER A 58 17.49 5.49 8.89
CA SER A 58 17.04 6.79 8.39
C SER A 58 17.99 7.92 8.84
N GLU A 59 18.64 7.77 10.00
CA GLU A 59 19.60 8.74 10.55
C GLU A 59 21.07 8.43 10.19
N GLN A 60 21.40 7.17 9.84
CA GLN A 60 22.71 6.78 9.28
C GLN A 60 22.60 6.48 7.76
N PRO A 61 23.03 7.39 6.88
CA PRO A 61 22.43 7.53 5.55
C PRO A 61 22.89 6.60 4.41
N PRO A 62 24.03 5.87 4.44
CA PRO A 62 24.55 5.31 3.18
C PRO A 62 23.63 4.23 2.59
N LEU A 63 23.02 3.38 3.41
CA LEU A 63 22.23 2.25 2.93
C LEU A 63 20.80 2.64 2.57
N TYR A 64 20.14 3.48 3.37
CA TYR A 64 18.79 3.95 3.07
C TYR A 64 18.78 4.81 1.79
N VAL A 65 19.70 5.78 1.69
CA VAL A 65 19.81 6.64 0.50
C VAL A 65 20.22 5.83 -0.73
N ALA A 66 21.20 4.92 -0.62
CA ALA A 66 21.58 4.07 -1.75
C ALA A 66 20.43 3.17 -2.23
N THR A 67 19.65 2.63 -1.29
CA THR A 67 18.48 1.79 -1.61
C THR A 67 17.41 2.62 -2.33
N ARG A 68 17.07 3.80 -1.79
CA ARG A 68 16.12 4.73 -2.40
C ARG A 68 16.55 5.17 -3.79
N SER A 69 17.79 5.65 -3.96
CA SER A 69 18.30 6.07 -5.27
C SER A 69 18.37 4.94 -6.29
N ARG A 70 18.50 3.68 -5.84
CA ARG A 70 18.45 2.51 -6.72
C ARG A 70 17.03 2.25 -7.21
N ILE A 71 16.05 2.35 -6.31
CA ILE A 71 14.63 2.21 -6.61
C ILE A 71 14.16 3.31 -7.59
N GLU A 72 14.58 4.55 -7.35
CA GLU A 72 14.30 5.70 -8.23
C GLU A 72 14.90 5.49 -9.63
N ARG A 73 16.14 4.99 -9.73
CA ARG A 73 16.76 4.64 -11.02
C ARG A 73 16.05 3.53 -11.78
N MET A 74 15.32 2.65 -11.09
CA MET A 74 14.50 1.62 -11.74
C MET A 74 13.14 2.16 -12.21
N GLY A 75 12.85 3.44 -11.96
CA GLY A 75 11.61 4.09 -12.35
C GLY A 75 10.50 3.95 -11.31
N PHE A 76 10.83 3.70 -10.05
CA PHE A 76 9.86 3.71 -8.95
C PHE A 76 10.00 4.98 -8.11
N ALA A 77 8.87 5.63 -7.83
CA ALA A 77 8.79 6.65 -6.82
C ALA A 77 8.58 6.00 -5.45
N VAL A 78 9.38 6.39 -4.46
CA VAL A 78 9.17 5.99 -3.06
C VAL A 78 8.18 6.99 -2.43
N GLU A 79 6.95 6.54 -2.17
CA GLU A 79 5.95 7.31 -1.45
C GLU A 79 5.96 6.86 0.02
N GLY A 80 6.34 7.76 0.94
CA GLY A 80 6.38 7.43 2.36
C GLY A 80 6.93 8.55 3.24
N GLY A 81 6.11 9.04 4.15
CA GLY A 81 6.53 9.80 5.35
C GLY A 81 6.90 8.84 6.49
N PRO A 82 6.76 9.20 7.78
CA PRO A 82 6.98 8.28 8.90
C PRO A 82 5.89 7.19 8.92
N GLY A 83 6.05 6.16 8.09
CA GLY A 83 5.07 5.10 7.85
C GLY A 83 5.56 4.09 6.81
N PRO A 84 4.73 3.09 6.43
CA PRO A 84 5.13 2.05 5.48
C PRO A 84 5.53 2.67 4.15
N HIS A 85 6.72 2.32 3.65
CA HIS A 85 7.21 2.82 2.38
C HIS A 85 6.49 2.09 1.26
N ALA A 86 5.67 2.81 0.49
CA ALA A 86 5.01 2.30 -0.70
C ALA A 86 5.85 2.65 -1.92
N LEU A 87 6.06 1.67 -2.81
CA LEU A 87 6.69 1.93 -4.09
C LEU A 87 5.63 2.10 -5.15
N ARG A 88 5.65 3.26 -5.80
CA ARG A 88 4.77 3.59 -6.91
C ARG A 88 5.55 3.54 -8.21
N ALA A 89 5.09 2.74 -9.16
CA ALA A 89 5.70 2.71 -10.49
C ALA A 89 5.49 4.06 -11.18
N SER A 90 6.57 4.62 -11.75
CA SER A 90 6.47 5.88 -12.49
C SER A 90 5.64 5.68 -13.76
N PRO A 91 4.93 6.72 -14.24
CA PRO A 91 4.18 6.65 -15.49
C PRO A 91 5.03 6.17 -16.68
N ASP A 92 6.30 6.57 -16.74
CA ASP A 92 7.25 6.13 -17.78
C ASP A 92 7.60 4.65 -17.69
N LEU A 93 7.72 4.11 -16.47
CA LEU A 93 7.96 2.68 -16.26
C LEU A 93 6.74 1.87 -16.70
N ILE A 94 5.53 2.31 -16.33
CA ILE A 94 4.27 1.68 -16.73
C ILE A 94 4.14 1.70 -18.26
N ARG A 95 4.39 2.84 -18.90
CA ARG A 95 4.39 2.95 -20.38
C ARG A 95 5.41 2.02 -21.01
N SER A 96 6.62 1.92 -20.45
CA SER A 96 7.68 1.04 -20.96
C SER A 96 7.30 -0.44 -20.86
N ILE A 97 6.68 -0.86 -19.75
CA ILE A 97 6.19 -2.23 -19.56
C ILE A 97 5.04 -2.53 -20.54
N GLN A 98 4.09 -1.59 -20.68
CA GLN A 98 2.98 -1.73 -21.62
C GLN A 98 3.47 -1.80 -23.08
N ALA A 99 4.47 -0.99 -23.46
CA ALA A 99 5.07 -1.03 -24.78
C ALA A 99 5.75 -2.38 -25.07
N ARG A 100 6.43 -2.96 -24.07
CA ARG A 100 7.08 -4.28 -24.21
C ARG A 100 6.08 -5.42 -24.39
N ARG A 101 4.91 -5.36 -23.74
CA ARG A 101 3.85 -6.38 -23.86
C ARG A 101 3.10 -6.37 -25.19
N ARG A 102 3.24 -5.30 -26.00
CA ARG A 102 2.59 -5.16 -27.32
C ARG A 102 3.44 -5.68 -28.48
N ARG A 103 4.67 -6.14 -28.22
CA ARG A 103 5.54 -6.81 -29.20
C ARG A 103 5.45 -8.32 -29.03
#